data_AF-A0A2V7A2D9-F1
#
_entry.id   AF-A0A2V7A2D9-F1
#
_cell.length_a   1.000
_cell.length_b   1.000
_cell.length_c   1.000
_cell.angle_alpha   90.00
_cell.angle_beta   90.00
_cell.angle_gamma   90.00
#
_symmetry.space_group_name_H-M   'P 1'
#
loop_
_entity.id
_entity.type
_entity.pdbx_description
1 polymer ?
#
loop_
_entity_poly.entity_id
_entity_poly.type
_entity_poly.pdbx_seq_one_letter_code
_entity_poly.pdbx_strand_id
1 'polypeptide(L)' 'MTAERLPEYRVKARNTSERSENKIHDDAVARQYGFRGGLVPGVTVYAYMTHPLVEAFGTGWLERGT' A
#
# COMPACT_ATOMS: atom_id res chain seq x y z
N MET A 1 -4.14 6.44 -28.56
CA MET A 1 -3.55 6.35 -27.22
C MET A 1 -3.45 4.88 -26.86
N THR A 2 -2.37 4.20 -27.27
CA THR A 2 -2.07 2.89 -26.69
C THR A 2 -1.85 3.12 -25.20
N ALA A 3 -2.59 2.42 -24.33
CA ALA A 3 -2.33 2.50 -22.90
C ALA A 3 -0.90 2.00 -22.67
N GLU A 4 0.02 2.95 -22.59
CA GLU A 4 1.41 2.68 -22.27
C GLU A 4 1.40 2.11 -20.85
N ARG A 5 2.04 0.96 -20.68
CA ARG A 5 2.07 0.29 -19.36
C ARG A 5 2.61 1.27 -18.32
N LEU A 6 1.95 1.34 -17.17
CA LEU A 6 2.47 2.08 -16.03
C LEU A 6 3.90 1.62 -15.68
N PRO A 7 4.77 2.51 -15.18
CA PRO A 7 6.10 2.15 -14.71
C PRO A 7 6.06 0.98 -13.73
N GLU A 8 7.02 0.07 -13.86
CA GLU A 8 7.10 -1.09 -12.98
C GLU A 8 7.65 -0.67 -11.61
N TYR A 9 6.83 -0.86 -10.58
CA TYR A 9 7.21 -0.55 -9.20
C TYR A 9 7.26 -1.82 -8.35
N ARG A 10 8.46 -2.19 -7.90
CA ARG A 10 8.70 -3.34 -6.99
C ARG A 10 9.07 -2.85 -5.60
N VAL A 11 8.28 -3.25 -4.60
CA VAL A 11 8.52 -2.89 -3.21
C VAL A 11 8.16 -4.04 -2.27
N LYS A 12 8.93 -4.20 -1.20
CA LYS A 12 8.55 -5.06 -0.08
C LYS A 12 7.68 -4.26 0.88
N ALA A 13 6.38 -4.55 0.91
CA ALA A 13 5.45 -3.84 1.77
C ALA A 13 5.82 -4.01 3.25
N ARG A 14 5.78 -2.91 4.01
CA ARG A 14 6.09 -2.90 5.45
C ARG A 14 4.84 -2.61 6.26
N ASN A 15 4.62 -3.39 7.31
CA ASN A 15 3.62 -3.08 8.32
C ASN A 15 4.11 -1.88 9.15
N THR A 16 3.37 -0.78 9.11
CA THR A 16 3.68 0.46 9.85
C THR A 16 2.73 0.68 11.03
N SER A 17 1.84 -0.29 11.32
CA SER A 17 0.73 -0.14 12.26
C SER A 17 0.68 -1.24 13.31
N GLU A 18 1.81 -1.89 13.59
CA GLU A 18 1.95 -2.93 14.62
C GLU A 18 1.37 -2.51 15.99
N ARG A 19 1.46 -1.23 16.32
CA ARG A 19 0.97 -0.65 17.59
C ARG A 19 -0.42 0.00 17.50
N SER A 20 -1.13 -0.13 16.37
CA SER A 20 -2.43 0.53 16.22
C SER A 20 -3.52 -0.12 17.10
N GLU A 21 -4.63 0.59 17.29
CA GLU A 21 -5.81 0.04 17.96
C GLU A 21 -6.44 -1.12 17.17
N ASN A 22 -6.39 -1.06 15.83
CA ASN A 22 -6.78 -2.20 15.01
C ASN A 22 -5.71 -3.29 15.10
N LYS A 23 -5.98 -4.29 15.95
CA LYS A 23 -5.02 -5.35 16.28
C LYS A 23 -4.76 -6.36 15.18
N ILE A 24 -5.41 -6.30 14.02
CA ILE A 24 -5.03 -7.19 12.91
C ILE A 24 -3.61 -6.90 12.36
N HIS A 25 -3.05 -5.75 12.70
CA HIS A 25 -1.67 -5.38 12.42
C HIS A 25 -0.67 -5.90 13.46
N ASP A 26 -1.15 -6.43 14.59
CA ASP A 26 -0.30 -7.08 15.59
C ASP A 26 -0.02 -8.53 15.20
N ASP A 27 1.20 -8.96 15.45
CA ASP A 27 1.74 -10.24 15.03
C ASP A 27 1.12 -11.42 15.80
N ALA A 28 0.84 -11.25 17.09
CA ALA A 28 0.23 -12.29 17.91
C ALA A 28 -1.26 -12.42 17.61
N VAL A 29 -1.96 -11.29 17.49
CA VAL A 29 -3.40 -11.27 17.18
C VAL A 29 -3.66 -11.81 15.77
N ALA A 30 -2.91 -11.38 14.75
CA ALA A 30 -3.11 -11.88 13.39
C ALA A 30 -2.91 -13.40 13.27
N ARG A 31 -1.98 -13.98 14.05
CA ARG A 31 -1.78 -15.44 14.12
C ARG A 31 -2.98 -16.19 14.71
N GLN A 32 -3.70 -15.59 15.65
CA GLN A 32 -4.94 -16.19 16.18
C GLN A 32 -6.04 -16.30 15.11
N TYR A 33 -6.01 -15.43 14.11
CA TYR A 33 -6.90 -15.47 12.93
C TYR A 33 -6.35 -16.32 11.77
N GLY A 34 -5.24 -17.03 11.94
CA GLY A 34 -4.66 -17.92 10.92
C GLY A 34 -3.72 -17.25 9.92
N PHE A 35 -3.37 -15.97 10.12
CA PHE A 35 -2.34 -15.31 9.31
C PHE A 35 -0.93 -15.65 9.81
N ARG A 36 0.09 -15.44 8.96
CA ARG A 36 1.50 -15.66 9.33
C ARG A 36 2.03 -14.64 10.35
N GLY A 37 1.46 -13.44 10.34
CA GLY A 37 1.84 -12.28 11.15
C GLY A 37 0.94 -11.09 10.81
N GLY A 38 1.23 -9.93 11.40
CA GLY A 38 0.44 -8.71 11.29
C GLY A 38 0.30 -8.27 9.83
N LEU A 39 -0.92 -7.85 9.46
CA LEU A 39 -1.21 -7.43 8.10
C LEU A 39 -0.61 -6.05 7.80
N VAL A 40 -0.27 -5.78 6.54
CA VAL A 40 0.08 -4.42 6.10
C VAL A 40 -1.21 -3.58 6.01
N PRO A 41 -1.24 -2.34 6.53
CA PRO A 41 -2.41 -1.47 6.41
C PRO A 41 -2.80 -1.21 4.95
N GLY A 42 -4.11 -1.22 4.68
CA GLY A 42 -4.64 -0.93 3.34
C GLY A 42 -4.20 0.45 2.83
N VAL A 43 -4.12 1.45 3.71
CA VAL A 43 -3.61 2.80 3.37
C VAL A 43 -2.14 2.78 2.96
N THR A 44 -1.32 1.91 3.55
CA THR A 44 0.09 1.74 3.17
C THR A 44 0.20 1.05 1.81
N VAL A 45 -0.63 0.03 1.56
CA VAL A 45 -0.72 -0.63 0.23
C VAL A 45 -1.17 0.36 -0.83
N TYR A 46 -2.19 1.17 -0.54
CA TYR A 46 -2.68 2.21 -1.44
C TYR A 46 -1.58 3.20 -1.79
N ALA A 47 -0.80 3.67 -0.81
CA ALA A 47 0.32 4.57 -1.06
C ALA A 47 1.37 3.95 -2.02
N TYR A 48 1.69 2.66 -1.87
CA TYR A 48 2.59 1.97 -2.80
C TYR A 48 2.00 1.86 -4.21
N MET A 49 0.70 1.56 -4.34
CA MET A 49 0.03 1.47 -5.64
C MET A 49 -0.11 2.83 -6.34
N THR A 50 -0.14 3.92 -5.59
CA THR A 50 -0.19 5.29 -6.11
C THR A 50 1.15 5.71 -6.73
N HIS A 51 2.28 5.13 -6.31
CA HIS A 51 3.61 5.50 -6.82
C HIS A 51 3.74 5.44 -8.35
N PRO A 52 3.45 4.31 -9.04
CA PRO A 52 3.55 4.26 -10.50
C PRO A 52 2.53 5.18 -11.22
N LEU A 53 1.42 5.54 -10.58
CA LEU A 53 0.46 6.49 -11.13
C LEU A 53 1.01 7.92 -11.08
N VAL A 54 1.65 8.30 -9.96
CA VAL A 54 2.32 9.60 -9.83
C VAL A 54 3.51 9.70 -10.77
N GLU A 55 4.25 8.62 -10.97
CA GLU A 55 5.36 8.59 -11.92
C GLU A 55 4.86 8.78 -13.37
N ALA A 56 3.74 8.17 -13.73
CA ALA A 56 3.17 8.29 -15.07
C ALA A 56 2.45 9.64 -15.33
N PHE A 57 1.74 10.17 -14.33
CA PHE A 57 0.83 11.32 -14.52
C PHE A 57 1.30 12.61 -13.81
N GLY A 58 2.38 12.54 -13.04
CA GLY A 58 2.89 13.65 -12.24
C GLY A 58 2.12 13.89 -10.93
N THR A 59 2.67 14.74 -10.06
CA THR A 59 2.06 15.06 -8.76
C THR A 59 0.76 15.85 -8.87
N GLY A 60 0.58 16.62 -9.96
CA GLY A 60 -0.66 17.36 -10.20
C GLY A 60 -1.89 16.46 -10.30
N TRP A 61 -1.74 15.25 -10.85
CA TRP A 61 -2.79 14.24 -10.87
C TRP A 61 -3.17 13.80 -9.46
N LEU A 62 -2.19 13.56 -8.58
CA LEU A 62 -2.45 13.17 -7.19
C LEU A 62 -3.14 14.30 -6.40
N GLU A 63 -2.77 15.55 -6.68
CA GLU A 63 -3.32 16.73 -6.00
C GLU A 63 -4.76 17.06 -6.44
N ARG A 64 -5.11 16.86 -7.71
CA ARG A 64 -6.35 17.40 -8.31
C ARG A 64 -7.21 16.40 -9.08
N GLY A 65 -6.71 15.20 -9.38
CA GLY A 65 -7.46 14.11 -10.02
C GLY A 65 -7.62 14.20 -11.55
N THR A 66 -7.05 15.21 -12.21
CA THR A 66 -7.11 15.40 -13.68
C THR A 66 -5.83 15.97 -14.23
#